data_AF-A0A554JQB3-F1
#
_entry.id   AF-A0A554JQB3-F1
#
_cell.length_a   1.000
_cell.length_b   1.000
_cell.length_c   1.000
_cell.angle_alpha   90.00
_cell.angle_beta   90.00
_cell.angle_gamma   90.00
#
_symmetry.space_group_name_H-M   'P 1'
#
loop_
_entity.id
_entity.type
_entity.pdbx_description
1 polymer ?
#
loop_
_entity_poly.entity_id
_entity_poly.type
_entity_poly.pdbx_seq_one_letter_code
_entity_poly.pdbx_strand_id
1 'polypeptide(L)'
;MFFKKKEEEFFSELRKDAVSGEWILVTAGRAKRPQEFAPPKREPAQLIASCPFEDARMNGFDPLLWYPHPKSLKKDQLEEWFLQVILNKYPAVMPHEDRTCAVAGEDGPYERIDGVGYHEVVITRPHERSLGEMTAEEAALVMRSYRERYAALKKDPCISYILVFHNHGREAGASISHPHSQIIALPIIPPDVQRSVHGSMVFYEAHAACIHCRMISWELEDGRRIVYENKDFLVIAPYASRISFELRMYPKEHDPYFDLLSEKKLESSADALTAALRKLGTALNDPPYNFFIHTAPTSSAMEHYHWHIEILPKTSVPAGLELGAGVDVTVVKPEDVPGLLAA
;
A
#
# COMPACT_ATOMS: atom_id res chain seq x y z
N MET A 1 -3.11 -44.09 -9.19
CA MET A 1 -3.60 -42.83 -8.57
C MET A 1 -2.50 -42.03 -7.84
N PHE A 2 -1.38 -42.62 -7.40
CA PHE A 2 -0.29 -41.89 -6.74
C PHE A 2 0.63 -41.08 -7.66
N PHE A 3 0.73 -41.41 -8.96
CA PHE A 3 1.56 -40.65 -9.92
C PHE A 3 0.91 -39.34 -10.39
N LYS A 4 -0.43 -39.32 -10.58
CA LYS A 4 -1.17 -38.13 -11.04
C LYS A 4 -1.11 -36.95 -10.05
N LYS A 5 -1.09 -37.26 -8.74
CA LYS A 5 -1.03 -36.24 -7.66
C LYS A 5 0.34 -35.57 -7.53
N LYS A 6 1.42 -36.23 -8.00
CA LYS A 6 2.79 -35.69 -7.98
C LYS A 6 3.07 -34.77 -9.18
N GLU A 7 2.40 -34.97 -10.31
CA GLU A 7 2.59 -34.14 -11.51
C GLU A 7 1.91 -32.77 -11.40
N GLU A 8 0.73 -32.68 -10.76
CA GLU A 8 0.02 -31.41 -10.51
C GLU A 8 0.81 -30.44 -9.58
N GLU A 9 1.77 -30.94 -8.79
CA GLU A 9 2.60 -30.12 -7.90
C GLU A 9 3.68 -29.29 -8.62
N PHE A 10 4.03 -29.60 -9.88
CA PHE A 10 5.19 -28.99 -10.56
C PHE A 10 4.88 -28.13 -11.78
N PHE A 11 3.63 -28.10 -12.26
CA PHE A 11 3.30 -27.25 -13.41
C PHE A 11 3.30 -25.77 -13.02
N SER A 12 4.03 -24.99 -13.80
CA SER A 12 3.92 -23.53 -13.76
C SER A 12 2.68 -23.11 -14.55
N GLU A 13 2.00 -22.08 -14.09
CA GLU A 13 0.83 -21.51 -14.77
C GLU A 13 1.01 -20.01 -14.99
N LEU A 14 0.45 -19.49 -16.09
CA LEU A 14 0.36 -18.06 -16.34
C LEU A 14 -1.03 -17.60 -15.97
N ARG A 15 -1.12 -16.64 -15.06
CA ARG A 15 -2.38 -16.01 -14.63
C ARG A 15 -2.38 -14.56 -15.06
N LYS A 16 -3.52 -14.07 -15.53
CA LYS A 16 -3.67 -12.68 -15.98
C LYS A 16 -4.38 -11.88 -14.90
N ASP A 17 -3.85 -10.71 -14.53
CA ASP A 17 -4.58 -9.75 -13.72
C ASP A 17 -5.71 -9.14 -14.55
N ALA A 18 -6.94 -9.20 -14.04
CA ALA A 18 -8.13 -8.79 -14.77
C ALA A 18 -8.24 -7.26 -14.93
N VAL A 19 -7.48 -6.49 -14.15
CA VAL A 19 -7.50 -5.03 -14.16
C VAL A 19 -6.34 -4.49 -15.00
N SER A 20 -5.09 -4.81 -14.66
CA SER A 20 -3.91 -4.30 -15.39
C SER A 20 -3.69 -5.01 -16.73
N GLY A 21 -4.17 -6.25 -16.87
CA GLY A 21 -3.93 -7.10 -18.02
C GLY A 21 -2.54 -7.74 -18.05
N GLU A 22 -1.73 -7.57 -17.00
CA GLU A 22 -0.40 -8.15 -16.86
C GLU A 22 -0.48 -9.67 -16.66
N TRP A 23 0.52 -10.39 -17.19
CA TRP A 23 0.64 -11.83 -17.02
C TRP A 23 1.67 -12.14 -15.94
N ILE A 24 1.29 -13.02 -15.02
CA ILE A 24 2.08 -13.44 -13.88
C ILE A 24 2.40 -14.92 -14.00
N LEU A 25 3.65 -15.29 -13.80
CA LEU A 25 4.10 -16.67 -13.79
C LEU A 25 4.08 -17.24 -12.36
N VAL A 26 3.17 -18.18 -12.10
CA VAL A 26 3.07 -18.88 -10.82
C VAL A 26 3.85 -20.19 -10.89
N THR A 27 4.93 -20.31 -10.11
CA THR A 27 5.83 -21.48 -10.13
C THR A 27 5.89 -22.20 -8.77
N ALA A 28 4.79 -22.84 -8.37
CA ALA A 28 4.65 -23.49 -7.06
C ALA A 28 5.72 -24.57 -6.75
N GLY A 29 6.26 -25.23 -7.78
CA GLY A 29 7.30 -26.24 -7.63
C GLY A 29 8.66 -25.70 -7.15
N ARG A 30 8.86 -24.37 -7.10
CA ARG A 30 10.13 -23.75 -6.68
C ARG A 30 10.28 -23.55 -5.17
N ALA A 31 9.16 -23.47 -4.43
CA ALA A 31 9.12 -23.22 -2.99
C ALA A 31 9.88 -24.23 -2.10
N LYS A 32 10.32 -25.38 -2.64
CA LYS A 32 11.13 -26.39 -1.94
C LYS A 32 12.62 -26.07 -1.86
N ARG A 33 13.08 -24.90 -2.32
CA ARG A 33 14.47 -24.46 -2.14
C ARG A 33 14.68 -23.96 -0.71
N PRO A 34 15.58 -24.55 0.10
CA PRO A 34 15.72 -24.28 1.55
C PRO A 34 16.06 -22.84 1.95
N GLN A 35 16.25 -21.91 1.01
CA GLN A 35 16.72 -20.55 1.24
C GLN A 35 15.76 -19.47 0.70
N GLU A 36 14.65 -19.82 0.05
CA GLU A 36 13.80 -18.83 -0.67
C GLU A 36 13.02 -17.87 0.23
N PHE A 37 12.83 -18.18 1.51
CA PHE A 37 12.19 -17.27 2.49
C PHE A 37 13.02 -17.10 3.75
N ALA A 38 14.35 -17.29 3.66
CA ALA A 38 15.20 -17.03 4.81
C ALA A 38 15.06 -15.55 5.19
N PRO A 39 14.71 -15.22 6.45
CA PRO A 39 14.52 -13.85 6.84
C PRO A 39 15.84 -13.09 6.60
N PRO A 40 15.78 -11.89 5.99
CA PRO A 40 16.98 -11.07 5.86
C PRO A 40 17.58 -10.83 7.24
N LYS A 41 18.90 -10.74 7.32
CA LYS A 41 19.57 -10.42 8.58
C LYS A 41 19.05 -9.06 9.06
N ARG A 42 18.37 -9.05 10.21
CA ARG A 42 17.93 -7.80 10.86
C ARG A 42 19.16 -6.94 11.14
N GLU A 43 19.21 -5.77 10.53
CA GLU A 43 20.14 -4.74 10.97
C GLU A 43 19.64 -4.18 12.31
N PRO A 44 20.55 -3.81 13.22
CA PRO A 44 20.16 -3.17 14.47
C PRO A 44 19.39 -1.88 14.18
N ALA A 45 18.32 -1.64 14.93
CA ALA A 45 17.55 -0.41 14.82
C ALA A 45 18.47 0.81 15.05
N GLN A 46 18.19 1.91 14.35
CA GLN A 46 18.85 3.18 14.61
C GLN A 46 18.64 3.56 16.08
N LEU A 47 19.65 4.12 16.74
CA LEU A 47 19.50 4.59 18.11
C LEU A 47 18.51 5.77 18.17
N ILE A 48 17.60 5.75 19.15
CA ILE A 48 16.65 6.84 19.43
C ILE A 48 17.36 8.20 19.48
N ALA A 49 18.51 8.26 20.18
CA ALA A 49 19.27 9.50 20.36
C ALA A 49 19.77 10.15 19.04
N SER A 50 19.86 9.39 17.95
CA SER A 50 20.26 9.89 16.63
C SER A 50 19.13 9.87 15.61
N CYS A 51 17.90 9.54 16.01
CA CYS A 51 16.76 9.46 15.13
C CYS A 51 16.18 10.88 14.88
N PRO A 52 16.02 11.31 13.61
CA PRO A 52 15.46 12.63 13.30
C PRO A 52 13.95 12.74 13.57
N PHE A 53 13.30 11.63 13.93
CA PHE A 53 11.85 11.50 14.09
C PHE A 53 11.39 11.36 15.56
N GLU A 54 12.28 11.66 16.51
CA GLU A 54 11.98 11.62 17.95
C GLU A 54 11.52 12.98 18.50
N ASP A 55 11.78 14.08 17.80
CA ASP A 55 11.41 15.42 18.23
C ASP A 55 9.93 15.71 17.95
N ALA A 56 9.26 16.39 18.88
CA ALA A 56 7.89 16.85 18.70
C ALA A 56 7.78 18.02 17.70
N ARG A 57 8.88 18.74 17.46
CA ARG A 57 9.00 19.79 16.43
C ARG A 57 10.11 19.45 15.46
N MET A 58 9.85 18.46 14.63
CA MET A 58 10.84 17.96 13.68
C MET A 58 11.30 19.07 12.73
N ASN A 59 12.62 19.24 12.63
CA ASN A 59 13.27 20.32 11.89
C ASN A 59 12.90 21.75 12.36
N GLY A 60 12.39 21.92 13.59
CA GLY A 60 12.07 23.23 14.17
C GLY A 60 10.72 23.82 13.72
N PHE A 61 9.89 23.04 13.04
CA PHE A 61 8.55 23.45 12.60
C PHE A 61 7.45 22.70 13.35
N ASP A 62 6.31 23.35 13.52
CA ASP A 62 5.10 22.65 14.00
C ASP A 62 4.60 21.69 12.91
N PRO A 63 4.07 20.51 13.29
CA PRO A 63 3.56 19.53 12.33
C PRO A 63 2.31 20.04 11.61
N LEU A 64 2.12 19.59 10.37
CA LEU A 64 0.93 19.86 9.56
C LEU A 64 -0.35 19.26 10.18
N LEU A 65 -0.19 18.13 10.86
CA LEU A 65 -1.22 17.42 11.60
C LEU A 65 -0.54 16.62 12.71
N TRP A 66 -1.17 16.50 13.88
CA TRP A 66 -0.71 15.59 14.91
C TRP A 66 -1.88 15.07 15.72
N TYR A 67 -1.69 13.89 16.33
CA TYR A 67 -2.61 13.34 17.32
C TYR A 67 -1.86 12.97 18.59
N PRO A 68 -2.44 13.26 19.78
CA PRO A 68 -1.90 12.77 21.03
C PRO A 68 -2.04 11.25 21.13
N HIS A 69 -1.25 10.63 21.99
CA HIS A 69 -1.40 9.23 22.32
C HIS A 69 -2.82 8.95 22.83
N PRO A 70 -3.51 7.88 22.37
CA PRO A 70 -4.91 7.61 22.72
C PRO A 70 -5.16 7.57 24.24
N LYS A 71 -4.17 7.07 24.98
CA LYS A 71 -4.17 6.94 26.45
C LYS A 71 -3.63 8.16 27.20
N SER A 72 -3.18 9.22 26.51
CA SER A 72 -2.69 10.42 27.19
C SER A 72 -3.84 11.19 27.84
N LEU A 73 -3.58 11.72 29.04
CA LEU A 73 -4.49 12.59 29.77
C LEU A 73 -4.35 14.07 29.37
N LYS A 74 -3.26 14.45 28.68
CA LYS A 74 -2.95 15.82 28.29
C LYS A 74 -3.00 15.98 26.76
N LYS A 75 -4.19 15.78 26.20
CA LYS A 75 -4.41 15.67 24.74
C LYS A 75 -4.15 16.97 23.96
N ASP A 76 -3.97 18.08 24.65
CA ASP A 76 -3.68 19.41 24.12
C ASP A 76 -2.17 19.74 24.06
N GLN A 77 -1.31 18.87 24.59
CA GLN A 77 0.14 19.07 24.61
C GLN A 77 0.80 18.30 23.46
N LEU A 78 1.52 19.03 22.59
CA LEU A 78 2.19 18.44 21.42
C LEU A 78 3.21 17.37 21.83
N GLU A 79 3.83 17.50 23.00
CA GLU A 79 4.79 16.56 23.57
C GLU A 79 4.18 15.17 23.85
N GLU A 80 2.85 15.07 23.92
CA GLU A 80 2.10 13.83 24.09
C GLU A 80 1.72 13.18 22.75
N TRP A 81 2.27 13.67 21.63
CA TRP A 81 2.00 13.13 20.32
C TRP A 81 2.22 11.61 20.26
N PHE A 82 1.38 10.95 19.50
CA PHE A 82 1.55 9.59 19.01
C PHE A 82 1.79 9.58 17.51
N LEU A 83 1.18 10.49 16.77
CA LEU A 83 1.37 10.62 15.34
C LEU A 83 1.62 12.08 14.98
N GLN A 84 2.54 12.31 14.05
CA GLN A 84 2.77 13.60 13.42
C GLN A 84 2.84 13.45 11.90
N VAL A 85 2.37 14.48 11.20
CA VAL A 85 2.58 14.66 9.76
C VAL A 85 3.41 15.92 9.56
N ILE A 86 4.51 15.80 8.83
CA ILE A 86 5.42 16.91 8.53
C ILE A 86 5.70 16.97 7.03
N LEU A 87 6.25 18.09 6.56
CA LEU A 87 6.84 18.16 5.22
C LEU A 87 8.10 17.29 5.19
N ASN A 88 8.31 16.59 4.08
CA ASN A 88 9.57 15.89 3.85
C ASN A 88 10.69 16.92 3.71
N LYS A 89 11.79 16.73 4.46
CA LYS A 89 12.97 17.60 4.42
C LYS A 89 13.67 17.59 3.06
N TYR A 90 13.58 16.48 2.34
CA TYR A 90 14.14 16.27 1.01
C TYR A 90 13.00 15.88 0.06
N PRO A 91 12.10 16.83 -0.27
CA PRO A 91 10.89 16.52 -1.03
C PRO A 91 11.25 16.17 -2.48
N ALA A 92 10.55 15.18 -3.05
CA ALA A 92 10.74 14.79 -4.46
C ALA A 92 10.02 15.74 -5.43
N VAL A 93 9.01 16.44 -4.91
CA VAL A 93 8.21 17.47 -5.58
C VAL A 93 7.90 18.57 -4.58
N MET A 94 7.82 19.82 -5.03
CA MET A 94 7.55 20.98 -4.17
C MET A 94 6.48 21.88 -4.77
N PRO A 95 5.66 22.56 -3.95
CA PRO A 95 4.73 23.55 -4.49
C PRO A 95 5.53 24.74 -5.04
N HIS A 96 5.03 25.37 -6.11
CA HIS A 96 5.59 26.64 -6.56
C HIS A 96 5.34 27.74 -5.52
N GLU A 97 6.28 28.68 -5.39
CA GLU A 97 6.19 29.82 -4.47
C GLU A 97 4.91 30.64 -4.70
N ASP A 98 4.49 30.76 -5.96
CA ASP A 98 3.28 31.49 -6.38
C ASP A 98 2.01 30.62 -6.43
N ARG A 99 2.08 29.34 -6.02
CA ARG A 99 1.01 28.33 -6.15
C ARG A 99 0.48 28.16 -7.58
N THR A 100 1.33 28.36 -8.57
CA THR A 100 1.01 28.05 -9.96
C THR A 100 1.02 26.54 -10.17
N CYS A 101 0.14 26.05 -11.05
CA CYS A 101 0.17 24.64 -11.46
C CYS A 101 1.44 24.32 -12.26
N ALA A 102 1.78 23.03 -12.32
CA ALA A 102 2.87 22.54 -13.14
C ALA A 102 2.68 22.95 -14.61
N VAL A 103 3.75 23.45 -15.23
CA VAL A 103 3.72 23.82 -16.65
C VAL A 103 4.25 22.64 -17.47
N ALA A 104 3.42 22.18 -18.41
CA ALA A 104 3.84 21.23 -19.42
C ALA A 104 4.66 21.94 -20.51
N GLY A 105 5.63 21.24 -21.08
CA GLY A 105 6.43 21.73 -22.18
C GLY A 105 7.04 20.59 -22.98
N GLU A 106 7.76 20.97 -24.03
CA GLU A 106 8.42 20.04 -24.93
C GLU A 106 9.94 20.28 -24.91
N ASP A 107 10.70 19.20 -25.11
CA ASP A 107 12.11 19.22 -25.44
C ASP A 107 12.33 18.30 -26.66
N GLY A 108 12.12 18.85 -27.86
CA GLY A 108 12.10 18.06 -29.09
C GLY A 108 10.94 17.04 -29.10
N PRO A 109 11.19 15.73 -29.29
CA PRO A 109 10.15 14.70 -29.26
C PRO A 109 9.74 14.28 -27.84
N TYR A 110 10.33 14.88 -26.81
CA TYR A 110 10.12 14.51 -25.41
C TYR A 110 9.16 15.48 -24.74
N GLU A 111 8.20 14.93 -24.00
CA GLU A 111 7.32 15.70 -23.14
C GLU A 111 7.98 15.90 -21.77
N ARG A 112 7.81 17.09 -21.19
CA ARG A 112 8.20 17.38 -19.81
C ARG A 112 7.10 18.14 -19.08
N ILE A 113 7.06 17.97 -17.77
CA ILE A 113 6.19 18.72 -16.87
C ILE A 113 6.96 19.06 -15.60
N ASP A 114 6.70 20.24 -15.04
CA ASP A 114 7.34 20.65 -13.79
C ASP A 114 6.99 19.70 -12.63
N GLY A 115 7.96 19.44 -11.75
CA GLY A 115 7.82 18.59 -10.56
C GLY A 115 7.07 19.27 -9.41
N VAL A 116 5.88 19.80 -9.67
CA VAL A 116 5.06 20.54 -8.70
C VAL A 116 4.20 19.59 -7.91
N GLY A 117 4.24 19.69 -6.58
CA GLY A 117 3.43 18.82 -5.74
C GLY A 117 3.75 18.97 -4.26
N TYR A 118 3.36 17.97 -3.49
CA TYR A 118 3.61 17.94 -2.05
C TYR A 118 4.24 16.61 -1.66
N HIS A 119 5.23 16.65 -0.77
CA HIS A 119 5.82 15.45 -0.20
C HIS A 119 5.81 15.56 1.33
N GLU A 120 5.02 14.71 1.97
CA GLU A 120 4.81 14.69 3.42
C GLU A 120 5.25 13.35 4.00
N VAL A 121 5.61 13.36 5.29
CA VAL A 121 5.99 12.18 6.06
C VAL A 121 5.03 12.03 7.24
N VAL A 122 4.48 10.84 7.42
CA VAL A 122 3.60 10.47 8.54
C VAL A 122 4.40 9.57 9.48
N ILE A 123 4.55 10.01 10.73
CA ILE A 123 5.48 9.42 11.69
C ILE A 123 4.70 9.04 12.93
N THR A 124 4.90 7.81 13.40
CA THR A 124 4.34 7.34 14.68
C THR A 124 5.41 7.28 15.74
N ARG A 125 5.14 7.75 16.95
CA ARG A 125 6.14 7.86 18.03
C ARG A 125 6.83 6.55 18.44
N PRO A 126 6.16 5.38 18.48
CA PRO A 126 6.85 4.12 18.78
C PRO A 126 7.99 3.85 17.77
N HIS A 127 9.23 3.91 18.24
CA HIS A 127 10.44 3.86 17.41
C HIS A 127 10.69 2.52 16.69
N GLU A 128 10.20 1.41 17.26
CA GLU A 128 10.46 0.07 16.74
C GLU A 128 9.18 -0.72 16.40
N ARG A 129 8.02 -0.22 16.80
CA ARG A 129 6.76 -0.97 16.70
C ARG A 129 6.11 -0.71 15.34
N SER A 130 5.96 -1.80 14.57
CA SER A 130 5.35 -1.75 13.24
C SER A 130 3.85 -1.45 13.30
N LEU A 131 3.26 -1.07 12.16
CA LEU A 131 1.82 -0.85 12.04
C LEU A 131 0.99 -2.10 12.43
N GLY A 132 1.49 -3.32 12.17
CA GLY A 132 0.80 -4.57 12.51
C GLY A 132 0.68 -4.84 14.03
N GLU A 133 1.49 -4.16 14.83
CA GLU A 133 1.57 -4.30 16.30
C GLU A 133 0.82 -3.18 17.04
N MET A 134 0.19 -2.26 16.31
CA MET A 134 -0.61 -1.18 16.89
C MET A 134 -1.93 -1.68 17.48
N THR A 135 -2.45 -0.96 18.48
CA THR A 135 -3.83 -1.17 18.94
C THR A 135 -4.84 -0.66 17.91
N ALA A 136 -6.11 -1.04 18.08
CA ALA A 136 -7.17 -0.60 17.17
C ALA A 136 -7.28 0.94 17.12
N GLU A 137 -7.17 1.62 18.27
CA GLU A 137 -7.25 3.08 18.37
C GLU A 137 -6.05 3.76 17.70
N GLU A 138 -4.85 3.20 17.89
CA GLU A 138 -3.62 3.69 17.26
C GLU A 138 -3.66 3.54 15.74
N ALA A 139 -4.05 2.37 15.23
CA ALA A 139 -4.18 2.12 13.80
C ALA A 139 -5.28 3.01 13.17
N ALA A 140 -6.38 3.25 13.88
CA ALA A 140 -7.42 4.18 13.43
C ALA A 140 -6.89 5.62 13.33
N LEU A 141 -6.04 6.08 14.24
CA LEU A 141 -5.39 7.40 14.11
C LEU A 141 -4.48 7.49 12.88
N VAL A 142 -3.76 6.41 12.55
CA VAL A 142 -2.93 6.35 11.34
C VAL A 142 -3.80 6.48 10.09
N MET A 143 -4.83 5.65 9.93
CA MET A 143 -5.74 5.70 8.78
C MET A 143 -6.46 7.05 8.67
N ARG A 144 -6.83 7.64 9.81
CA ARG A 144 -7.41 8.99 9.89
C ARG A 144 -6.44 10.04 9.37
N SER A 145 -5.17 9.98 9.79
CA SER A 145 -4.16 10.93 9.33
C SER A 145 -3.99 10.89 7.82
N TYR A 146 -3.96 9.69 7.21
CA TYR A 146 -3.88 9.54 5.76
C TYR A 146 -5.09 10.19 5.07
N ARG A 147 -6.31 9.89 5.56
CA ARG A 147 -7.55 10.42 4.98
C ARG A 147 -7.62 11.95 5.08
N GLU A 148 -7.27 12.52 6.23
CA GLU A 148 -7.31 13.98 6.46
C GLU A 148 -6.27 14.72 5.63
N ARG A 149 -5.05 14.19 5.53
CA ARG A 149 -4.02 14.77 4.67
C ARG A 149 -4.36 14.65 3.19
N TYR A 150 -4.87 13.49 2.76
CA TYR A 150 -5.36 13.31 1.39
C TYR A 150 -6.44 14.35 1.06
N ALA A 151 -7.45 14.49 1.91
CA ALA A 151 -8.54 15.45 1.72
C ALA A 151 -8.05 16.92 1.73
N ALA A 152 -6.99 17.24 2.47
CA ALA A 152 -6.38 18.56 2.46
C ALA A 152 -5.63 18.84 1.15
N LEU A 153 -4.83 17.88 0.68
CA LEU A 153 -4.04 17.99 -0.56
C LEU A 153 -4.93 18.00 -1.81
N LYS A 154 -6.02 17.23 -1.82
CA LYS A 154 -7.00 17.16 -2.93
C LYS A 154 -7.67 18.50 -3.25
N LYS A 155 -7.62 19.48 -2.33
CA LYS A 155 -8.19 20.82 -2.55
C LYS A 155 -7.37 21.66 -3.54
N ASP A 156 -6.12 21.28 -3.80
CA ASP A 156 -5.30 21.95 -4.79
C ASP A 156 -5.66 21.45 -6.21
N PRO A 157 -6.20 22.31 -7.10
CA PRO A 157 -6.60 21.92 -8.44
C PRO A 157 -5.41 21.51 -9.35
N CYS A 158 -4.18 21.80 -8.95
CA CYS A 158 -2.98 21.43 -9.69
C CYS A 158 -2.55 19.97 -9.45
N ILE A 159 -3.13 19.31 -8.45
CA ILE A 159 -2.82 17.93 -8.09
C ILE A 159 -3.76 16.99 -8.82
N SER A 160 -3.20 16.04 -9.58
CA SER A 160 -3.92 15.01 -10.32
C SER A 160 -4.06 13.69 -9.54
N TYR A 161 -3.06 13.37 -8.71
CA TYR A 161 -3.05 12.13 -7.95
C TYR A 161 -2.29 12.29 -6.63
N ILE A 162 -2.74 11.57 -5.59
CA ILE A 162 -2.08 11.53 -4.28
C ILE A 162 -1.85 10.06 -3.93
N LEU A 163 -0.60 9.70 -3.67
CA LEU A 163 -0.22 8.35 -3.25
C LEU A 163 0.17 8.37 -1.78
N VAL A 164 -0.57 7.62 -0.96
CA VAL A 164 -0.16 7.26 0.40
C VAL A 164 0.58 5.93 0.32
N PHE A 165 1.80 5.86 0.84
CA PHE A 165 2.59 4.64 0.84
C PHE A 165 3.40 4.48 2.13
N HIS A 166 3.75 3.24 2.44
CA HIS A 166 4.53 2.89 3.62
C HIS A 166 5.68 1.97 3.24
N ASN A 167 6.85 2.20 3.84
CA ASN A 167 8.04 1.38 3.63
C ASN A 167 8.47 0.82 4.99
N HIS A 168 8.34 -0.48 5.18
CA HIS A 168 8.78 -1.18 6.38
C HIS A 168 10.03 -2.00 6.07
N GLY A 169 11.13 -1.71 6.77
CA GLY A 169 12.41 -2.38 6.58
C GLY A 169 13.26 -1.82 5.42
N ARG A 170 14.57 -2.01 5.53
CA ARG A 170 15.57 -1.41 4.62
C ARG A 170 15.42 -1.89 3.17
N GLU A 171 15.13 -3.16 2.95
CA GLU A 171 14.93 -3.74 1.61
C GLU A 171 13.66 -3.22 0.92
N ALA A 172 12.73 -2.66 1.69
CA ALA A 172 11.55 -1.96 1.17
C ALA A 172 11.81 -0.46 0.89
N GLY A 173 13.06 0.01 1.04
CA GLY A 173 13.44 1.40 0.79
C GLY A 173 13.27 2.34 1.98
N ALA A 174 13.11 1.81 3.21
CA ALA A 174 13.17 2.63 4.41
C ALA A 174 14.62 3.09 4.66
N SER A 175 14.89 4.37 4.42
CA SER A 175 16.20 5.00 4.70
C SER A 175 16.40 5.31 6.18
N ILE A 176 15.30 5.43 6.93
CA ILE A 176 15.24 5.63 8.37
C ILE A 176 14.46 4.44 8.95
N SER A 177 15.01 3.77 9.97
CA SER A 177 14.40 2.54 10.53
C SER A 177 13.11 2.81 11.31
N HIS A 178 12.94 4.05 11.80
CA HIS A 178 11.74 4.50 12.49
C HIS A 178 10.50 4.30 11.61
N PRO A 179 9.43 3.63 12.08
CA PRO A 179 8.20 3.42 11.33
C PRO A 179 7.59 4.73 10.82
N HIS A 180 7.58 4.89 9.50
CA HIS A 180 6.98 6.06 8.86
C HIS A 180 6.34 5.70 7.53
N SER A 181 5.35 6.51 7.18
CA SER A 181 4.69 6.47 5.87
C SER A 181 4.94 7.80 5.19
N GLN A 182 4.64 7.86 3.90
CA GLN A 182 4.81 9.06 3.10
C GLN A 182 3.55 9.31 2.28
N ILE A 183 3.30 10.58 1.99
CA ILE A 183 2.22 11.02 1.14
C ILE A 183 2.85 11.90 0.06
N ILE A 184 2.70 11.51 -1.20
CA ILE A 184 3.19 12.28 -2.34
C ILE A 184 2.02 12.68 -3.24
N ALA A 185 1.85 13.98 -3.44
CA ALA A 185 0.85 14.57 -4.32
C ALA A 185 1.54 15.01 -5.62
N LEU A 186 1.02 14.56 -6.75
CA LEU A 186 1.64 14.70 -8.07
C LEU A 186 0.72 15.43 -9.05
N PRO A 187 1.28 16.17 -10.03
CA PRO A 187 0.51 16.86 -11.04
C PRO A 187 0.08 15.93 -12.19
N ILE A 188 0.52 14.67 -12.17
CA ILE A 188 0.20 13.62 -13.14
C ILE A 188 -0.48 12.43 -12.46
N ILE A 189 -1.17 11.60 -13.25
CA ILE A 189 -1.59 10.26 -12.81
C ILE A 189 -0.42 9.29 -13.06
N PRO A 190 0.10 8.59 -12.03
CA PRO A 190 1.19 7.64 -12.21
C PRO A 190 0.85 6.51 -13.19
N PRO A 191 1.83 5.98 -13.96
CA PRO A 191 1.58 4.96 -14.98
C PRO A 191 0.84 3.71 -14.47
N ASP A 192 1.17 3.23 -13.27
CA ASP A 192 0.55 2.03 -12.68
C ASP A 192 -0.93 2.29 -12.34
N VAL A 193 -1.22 3.46 -11.77
CA VAL A 193 -2.57 3.92 -11.49
C VAL A 193 -3.35 4.09 -12.80
N GLN A 194 -2.72 4.69 -13.82
CA GLN A 194 -3.35 4.89 -15.13
C GLN A 194 -3.74 3.55 -15.76
N ARG A 195 -2.90 2.52 -15.69
CA ARG A 195 -3.23 1.16 -16.16
C ARG A 195 -4.43 0.59 -15.40
N SER A 196 -4.42 0.70 -14.07
CA SER A 196 -5.49 0.19 -13.21
C SER A 196 -6.85 0.86 -13.49
N VAL A 197 -6.86 2.21 -13.59
CA VAL A 197 -8.04 3.00 -13.92
C VAL A 197 -8.53 2.69 -15.32
N HIS A 198 -7.64 2.64 -16.31
CA HIS A 198 -8.00 2.35 -17.70
C HIS A 198 -8.59 0.94 -17.86
N GLY A 199 -7.96 -0.08 -17.27
CA GLY A 199 -8.49 -1.44 -17.32
C GLY A 199 -9.86 -1.58 -16.66
N SER A 200 -10.06 -0.87 -15.55
CA SER A 200 -11.37 -0.77 -14.88
C SER A 200 -12.42 -0.10 -15.76
N MET A 201 -12.06 0.97 -16.47
CA MET A 201 -12.92 1.68 -17.42
C MET A 201 -13.32 0.76 -18.58
N VAL A 202 -12.36 0.09 -19.23
CA VAL A 202 -12.61 -0.84 -20.34
C VAL A 202 -13.56 -1.96 -19.92
N PHE A 203 -13.37 -2.55 -18.74
CA PHE A 203 -14.27 -3.57 -18.23
C PHE A 203 -15.68 -3.01 -17.97
N TYR A 204 -15.77 -1.83 -17.37
CA TYR A 204 -17.03 -1.17 -17.05
C TYR A 204 -17.83 -0.84 -18.32
N GLU A 205 -17.18 -0.31 -19.37
CA GLU A 205 -17.84 -0.03 -20.66
C GLU A 205 -18.42 -1.29 -21.29
N ALA A 206 -17.73 -2.43 -21.17
CA ALA A 206 -18.19 -3.70 -21.74
C ALA A 206 -19.28 -4.40 -20.91
N HIS A 207 -19.31 -4.21 -19.59
CA HIS A 207 -20.16 -5.02 -18.68
C HIS A 207 -21.13 -4.20 -17.81
N ALA A 208 -21.08 -2.86 -17.89
CA ALA A 208 -21.80 -1.94 -17.02
C ALA A 208 -21.65 -2.27 -15.52
N ALA A 209 -20.45 -2.69 -15.12
CA ALA A 209 -20.14 -3.12 -13.75
C ALA A 209 -18.66 -2.87 -13.41
N CYS A 210 -18.38 -2.56 -12.14
CA CYS A 210 -17.01 -2.41 -11.66
C CYS A 210 -16.31 -3.79 -11.58
N ILE A 211 -15.12 -3.91 -12.20
CA ILE A 211 -14.31 -5.15 -12.19
C ILE A 211 -13.92 -5.56 -10.77
N HIS A 212 -13.52 -4.61 -9.93
CA HIS A 212 -13.15 -4.90 -8.55
C HIS A 212 -14.32 -5.46 -7.75
N CYS A 213 -15.54 -4.93 -7.93
CA CYS A 213 -16.73 -5.49 -7.29
C CYS A 213 -16.99 -6.93 -7.73
N ARG A 214 -16.79 -7.25 -9.03
CA ARG A 214 -16.90 -8.63 -9.53
C ARG A 214 -15.87 -9.55 -8.90
N MET A 215 -14.62 -9.10 -8.78
CA MET A 215 -13.56 -9.82 -8.10
C MET A 215 -13.92 -10.06 -6.62
N ILE A 216 -14.34 -9.04 -5.89
CA ILE A 216 -14.73 -9.13 -4.48
C ILE A 216 -15.87 -10.15 -4.31
N SER A 217 -16.93 -10.08 -5.12
CA SER A 217 -18.03 -11.04 -5.06
C SER A 217 -17.56 -12.47 -5.32
N TRP A 218 -16.70 -12.68 -6.33
CA TRP A 218 -16.14 -14.00 -6.61
C TRP A 218 -15.30 -14.54 -5.46
N GLU A 219 -14.45 -13.71 -4.87
CA GLU A 219 -13.59 -14.13 -3.76
C GLU A 219 -14.41 -14.45 -2.49
N LEU A 220 -15.48 -13.71 -2.23
CA LEU A 220 -16.43 -14.01 -1.15
C LEU A 220 -17.17 -15.34 -1.36
N GLU A 221 -17.50 -15.69 -2.61
CA GLU A 221 -18.15 -16.96 -2.95
C GLU A 221 -17.17 -18.15 -2.91
N ASP A 222 -15.96 -17.99 -3.44
CA ASP A 222 -14.94 -19.05 -3.54
C ASP A 222 -14.21 -19.29 -2.21
N GLY A 223 -13.93 -18.23 -1.45
CA GLY A 223 -13.33 -18.28 -0.10
C GLY A 223 -11.86 -18.72 -0.02
N ARG A 224 -11.30 -19.37 -1.06
CA ARG A 224 -9.97 -20.00 -1.02
C ARG A 224 -8.80 -19.03 -0.84
N ARG A 225 -8.94 -17.78 -1.26
CA ARG A 225 -7.87 -16.76 -1.20
C ARG A 225 -8.11 -15.70 -0.11
N ILE A 226 -9.14 -15.85 0.72
CA ILE A 226 -9.43 -14.90 1.79
C ILE A 226 -8.44 -15.08 2.94
N VAL A 227 -7.72 -14.01 3.29
CA VAL A 227 -6.75 -13.96 4.40
C VAL A 227 -7.38 -13.37 5.67
N TYR A 228 -8.24 -12.37 5.51
CA TYR A 228 -8.98 -11.74 6.59
C TYR A 228 -10.26 -11.10 6.06
N GLU A 229 -11.31 -11.09 6.88
CA GLU A 229 -12.58 -10.46 6.55
C GLU A 229 -13.19 -9.90 7.83
N ASN A 230 -13.57 -8.63 7.82
CA ASN A 230 -14.43 -8.05 8.86
C ASN A 230 -15.74 -7.58 8.24
N LYS A 231 -16.53 -6.78 8.95
CA LYS A 231 -17.84 -6.34 8.45
C LYS A 231 -17.75 -5.61 7.10
N ASP A 232 -16.80 -4.68 6.98
CA ASP A 232 -16.78 -3.70 5.90
C ASP A 232 -15.66 -3.96 4.87
N PHE A 233 -14.64 -4.75 5.23
CA PHE A 233 -13.43 -4.98 4.43
C PHE A 233 -13.11 -6.46 4.23
N LEU A 234 -12.46 -6.73 3.11
CA LEU A 234 -11.96 -8.03 2.69
C LEU A 234 -10.47 -7.92 2.36
N VAL A 235 -9.65 -8.85 2.87
CA VAL A 235 -8.24 -9.01 2.54
C VAL A 235 -8.06 -10.36 1.85
N ILE A 236 -7.50 -10.33 0.63
CA ILE A 236 -7.25 -11.53 -0.18
C ILE A 236 -5.79 -11.64 -0.58
N ALA A 237 -5.35 -12.85 -0.92
CA ALA A 237 -4.21 -13.07 -1.80
C ALA A 237 -4.70 -13.01 -3.26
N PRO A 238 -4.28 -12.04 -4.09
CA PRO A 238 -4.84 -11.89 -5.44
C PRO A 238 -4.65 -13.13 -6.32
N TYR A 239 -5.63 -13.45 -7.18
CA TYR A 239 -5.51 -14.57 -8.13
C TYR A 239 -4.22 -14.51 -8.97
N ALA A 240 -3.78 -13.31 -9.34
CA ALA A 240 -2.56 -13.03 -10.08
C ALA A 240 -1.57 -12.19 -9.23
N SER A 241 -1.11 -12.73 -8.09
CA SER A 241 -0.11 -12.10 -7.23
C SER A 241 1.25 -11.94 -7.93
N ARG A 242 1.75 -10.72 -8.05
CA ARG A 242 3.08 -10.38 -8.59
C ARG A 242 4.21 -10.87 -7.70
N ILE A 243 3.99 -10.86 -6.38
CA ILE A 243 4.99 -11.33 -5.41
C ILE A 243 4.38 -12.36 -4.46
N SER A 244 5.22 -13.28 -3.96
CA SER A 244 4.76 -14.28 -3.00
C SER A 244 4.26 -13.59 -1.73
N PHE A 245 3.09 -13.99 -1.24
CA PHE A 245 2.38 -13.37 -0.12
C PHE A 245 1.88 -11.94 -0.37
N GLU A 246 1.75 -11.49 -1.62
CA GLU A 246 1.01 -10.26 -1.93
C GLU A 246 -0.41 -10.35 -1.38
N LEU A 247 -0.84 -9.28 -0.70
CA LEU A 247 -2.20 -9.13 -0.19
C LEU A 247 -2.84 -7.89 -0.81
N ARG A 248 -4.14 -7.95 -1.06
CA ARG A 248 -4.97 -6.78 -1.40
C ARG A 248 -6.14 -6.65 -0.45
N MET A 249 -6.36 -5.44 0.05
CA MET A 249 -7.49 -5.09 0.90
C MET A 249 -8.48 -4.22 0.13
N TYR A 250 -9.76 -4.61 0.13
CA TYR A 250 -10.86 -3.90 -0.53
C TYR A 250 -11.96 -3.58 0.48
N PRO A 251 -12.64 -2.42 0.39
CA PRO A 251 -13.97 -2.30 0.96
C PRO A 251 -14.93 -3.23 0.21
N LYS A 252 -15.89 -3.84 0.92
CA LYS A 252 -16.86 -4.74 0.29
C LYS A 252 -17.90 -3.99 -0.53
N GLU A 253 -18.28 -2.82 -0.05
CA GLU A 253 -19.16 -1.90 -0.77
C GLU A 253 -18.36 -1.10 -1.78
N HIS A 254 -18.94 -0.84 -2.95
CA HIS A 254 -18.31 -0.04 -3.98
C HIS A 254 -17.99 1.36 -3.47
N ASP A 255 -16.71 1.73 -3.55
CA ASP A 255 -16.22 3.05 -3.18
C ASP A 255 -14.98 3.40 -4.03
N PRO A 256 -15.02 4.44 -4.87
CA PRO A 256 -13.85 4.89 -5.62
C PRO A 256 -12.87 5.73 -4.77
N TYR A 257 -13.32 6.31 -3.64
CA TYR A 257 -12.64 7.41 -2.96
C TYR A 257 -12.29 7.10 -1.51
N PHE A 258 -11.01 6.87 -1.25
CA PHE A 258 -10.50 6.66 0.11
C PHE A 258 -10.78 7.87 1.03
N ASP A 259 -10.72 9.09 0.51
CA ASP A 259 -10.92 10.31 1.29
C ASP A 259 -12.35 10.52 1.81
N LEU A 260 -13.32 9.80 1.24
CA LEU A 260 -14.74 9.87 1.62
C LEU A 260 -15.13 8.78 2.64
N LEU A 261 -14.17 7.98 3.10
CA LEU A 261 -14.43 6.90 4.04
C LEU A 261 -14.98 7.43 5.36
N SER A 262 -16.17 6.96 5.74
CA SER A 262 -16.81 7.33 7.02
C SER A 262 -15.96 6.89 8.23
N GLU A 263 -16.13 7.58 9.37
CA GLU A 263 -15.45 7.25 10.64
C GLU A 263 -15.52 5.77 11.03
N LYS A 264 -16.72 5.18 10.95
CA LYS A 264 -16.92 3.78 11.31
C LYS A 264 -16.19 2.83 10.37
N LYS A 265 -16.27 3.08 9.05
CA LYS A 265 -15.53 2.28 8.07
C LYS A 265 -14.02 2.50 8.19
N LEU A 266 -13.58 3.66 8.67
CA LEU A 266 -12.17 3.93 8.91
C LEU A 266 -11.61 3.03 10.02
N GLU A 267 -12.33 2.86 11.12
CA GLU A 267 -11.98 1.89 12.18
C GLU A 267 -11.93 0.46 11.62
N SER A 268 -12.94 0.04 10.85
CA SER A 268 -12.94 -1.26 10.18
C SER A 268 -11.75 -1.43 9.21
N SER A 269 -11.36 -0.37 8.50
CA SER A 269 -10.22 -0.41 7.57
C SER A 269 -8.89 -0.57 8.31
N ALA A 270 -8.75 0.10 9.45
CA ALA A 270 -7.57 0.01 10.30
C ALA A 270 -7.41 -1.38 10.89
N ASP A 271 -8.52 -1.99 11.32
CA ASP A 271 -8.57 -3.39 11.78
C ASP A 271 -8.11 -4.35 10.68
N ALA A 272 -8.66 -4.24 9.46
CA ALA A 272 -8.31 -5.12 8.34
C ALA A 272 -6.84 -4.98 7.92
N LEU A 273 -6.31 -3.76 7.79
CA LEU A 273 -4.91 -3.52 7.47
C LEU A 273 -3.99 -4.08 8.56
N THR A 274 -4.28 -3.80 9.83
CA THR A 274 -3.47 -4.28 10.96
C THR A 274 -3.50 -5.81 11.05
N ALA A 275 -4.66 -6.44 10.82
CA ALA A 275 -4.77 -7.90 10.80
C ALA A 275 -3.94 -8.53 9.68
N ALA A 276 -3.95 -7.94 8.48
CA ALA A 276 -3.14 -8.39 7.35
C ALA A 276 -1.63 -8.28 7.64
N LEU A 277 -1.19 -7.11 8.12
CA LEU A 277 0.21 -6.85 8.46
C LEU A 277 0.70 -7.74 9.61
N ARG A 278 -0.14 -7.95 10.64
CA ARG A 278 0.19 -8.85 11.76
C ARG A 278 0.38 -10.29 11.29
N LYS A 279 -0.53 -10.79 10.44
CA LYS A 279 -0.42 -12.14 9.87
C LYS A 279 0.86 -12.32 9.06
N LEU A 280 1.20 -11.35 8.21
CA LEU A 280 2.47 -11.33 7.48
C LEU A 280 3.67 -11.31 8.44
N GLY A 281 3.66 -10.41 9.43
CA GLY A 281 4.72 -10.26 10.42
C GLY A 281 4.95 -11.54 11.23
N THR A 282 3.90 -12.21 11.68
CA THR A 282 4.01 -13.47 12.43
C THR A 282 4.51 -14.62 11.55
N ALA A 283 3.90 -14.82 10.38
CA ALA A 283 4.20 -15.97 9.53
C ALA A 283 5.57 -15.89 8.84
N LEU A 284 6.03 -14.68 8.52
CA LEU A 284 7.26 -14.43 7.78
C LEU A 284 8.36 -13.78 8.63
N ASN A 285 8.18 -13.75 9.96
CA ASN A 285 9.14 -13.22 10.93
C ASN A 285 9.53 -11.75 10.70
N ASP A 286 8.51 -10.90 10.54
CA ASP A 286 8.59 -9.46 10.28
C ASP A 286 9.37 -9.13 8.98
N PRO A 287 8.82 -9.51 7.81
CA PRO A 287 9.48 -9.27 6.53
C PRO A 287 9.44 -7.78 6.19
N PRO A 288 10.42 -7.25 5.44
CA PRO A 288 10.27 -5.94 4.82
C PRO A 288 9.06 -5.93 3.88
N TYR A 289 8.31 -4.83 3.82
CA TYR A 289 7.16 -4.70 2.93
C TYR A 289 6.93 -3.25 2.51
N ASN A 290 6.23 -3.09 1.39
CA ASN A 290 5.58 -1.84 1.05
C ASN A 290 4.07 -2.01 1.09
N PHE A 291 3.32 -0.96 1.41
CA PHE A 291 1.92 -0.89 1.01
C PHE A 291 1.59 0.45 0.39
N PHE A 292 0.52 0.47 -0.40
CA PHE A 292 0.05 1.61 -1.18
C PHE A 292 -1.46 1.71 -1.08
N ILE A 293 -1.99 2.92 -0.92
CA ILE A 293 -3.43 3.17 -1.08
C ILE A 293 -3.68 3.64 -2.51
N HIS A 294 -4.35 2.80 -3.30
CA HIS A 294 -4.82 3.16 -4.63
C HIS A 294 -6.26 3.61 -4.56
N THR A 295 -6.54 4.83 -5.03
CA THR A 295 -7.88 5.42 -5.04
C THR A 295 -8.08 6.21 -6.33
N ALA A 296 -9.30 6.65 -6.64
CA ALA A 296 -9.56 7.40 -7.85
C ALA A 296 -8.76 8.73 -7.88
N PRO A 297 -8.18 9.11 -9.04
CA PRO A 297 -7.62 10.43 -9.28
C PRO A 297 -8.53 11.59 -8.87
N THR A 298 -7.94 12.75 -8.61
CA THR A 298 -8.61 13.90 -7.98
C THR A 298 -9.64 14.59 -8.89
N SER A 299 -9.47 14.48 -10.22
CA SER A 299 -10.11 15.37 -11.20
C SER A 299 -11.42 14.86 -11.80
N SER A 300 -11.92 13.66 -11.44
CA SER A 300 -13.18 13.15 -12.01
C SER A 300 -13.92 12.13 -11.14
N ALA A 301 -15.25 12.12 -11.31
CA ALA A 301 -16.14 11.06 -10.84
C ALA A 301 -15.78 9.73 -11.53
N MET A 302 -15.44 8.68 -10.78
CA MET A 302 -15.00 7.40 -11.35
C MET A 302 -15.79 6.20 -10.80
N GLU A 303 -17.02 6.02 -11.30
CA GLU A 303 -17.87 4.88 -10.94
C GLU A 303 -17.30 3.51 -11.38
N HIS A 304 -16.33 3.51 -12.30
CA HIS A 304 -15.69 2.28 -12.76
C HIS A 304 -14.57 1.81 -11.81
N TYR A 305 -14.06 2.68 -10.94
CA TYR A 305 -12.91 2.39 -10.09
C TYR A 305 -13.32 2.03 -8.65
N HIS A 306 -12.43 1.34 -7.93
CA HIS A 306 -12.67 0.90 -6.56
C HIS A 306 -11.36 0.99 -5.79
N TRP A 307 -11.33 1.80 -4.74
CA TRP A 307 -10.10 2.00 -3.98
C TRP A 307 -9.69 0.73 -3.23
N HIS A 308 -8.39 0.51 -3.08
CA HIS A 308 -7.86 -0.65 -2.39
C HIS A 308 -6.46 -0.38 -1.84
N ILE A 309 -6.01 -1.24 -0.92
CA ILE A 309 -4.63 -1.26 -0.46
C ILE A 309 -3.93 -2.47 -1.03
N GLU A 310 -2.77 -2.27 -1.64
CA GLU A 310 -1.86 -3.34 -2.02
C GLU A 310 -0.74 -3.46 -0.98
N ILE A 311 -0.44 -4.67 -0.53
CA ILE A 311 0.64 -4.98 0.42
C ILE A 311 1.61 -5.94 -0.26
N LEU A 312 2.85 -5.49 -0.44
CA LEU A 312 3.91 -6.19 -1.17
C LEU A 312 5.08 -6.53 -0.22
N PRO A 313 5.07 -7.73 0.40
CA PRO A 313 6.22 -8.19 1.17
C PRO A 313 7.41 -8.47 0.25
N LYS A 314 8.62 -8.12 0.67
CA LYS A 314 9.86 -8.37 -0.07
C LYS A 314 10.29 -9.82 0.14
N THR A 315 9.75 -10.71 -0.68
CA THR A 315 10.07 -12.15 -0.64
C THR A 315 11.01 -12.59 -1.76
N SER A 316 11.28 -11.72 -2.73
CA SER A 316 12.22 -11.97 -3.82
C SER A 316 12.82 -10.66 -4.33
N VAL A 317 13.96 -10.77 -5.01
CA VAL A 317 14.57 -9.67 -5.75
C VAL A 317 14.21 -9.86 -7.23
N PRO A 318 13.62 -8.86 -7.90
CA PRO A 318 13.34 -8.94 -9.33
C PRO A 318 14.61 -9.26 -10.13
N ALA A 319 14.50 -10.17 -11.10
CA ALA A 319 15.60 -10.63 -11.92
C ALA A 319 15.31 -10.41 -13.40
N GLY A 320 16.05 -11.10 -14.29
CA GLY A 320 16.03 -10.81 -15.73
C GLY A 320 14.67 -11.00 -16.41
N LEU A 321 13.78 -11.86 -15.90
CA LEU A 321 12.46 -12.03 -16.51
C LEU A 321 11.52 -10.89 -16.12
N GLU A 322 11.49 -10.55 -14.83
CA GLU A 322 10.71 -9.46 -14.27
C GLU A 322 11.17 -8.12 -14.86
N LEU A 323 12.48 -7.85 -14.84
CA LEU A 323 13.08 -6.61 -15.34
C LEU A 323 13.07 -6.51 -16.87
N GLY A 324 13.24 -7.62 -17.58
CA GLY A 324 13.40 -7.63 -19.03
C GLY A 324 12.10 -7.78 -19.82
N ALA A 325 11.12 -8.49 -19.26
CA ALA A 325 9.86 -8.80 -19.94
C ALA A 325 8.61 -8.25 -19.20
N GLY A 326 8.75 -7.72 -17.98
CA GLY A 326 7.61 -7.27 -17.17
C GLY A 326 6.68 -8.42 -16.76
N VAL A 327 7.21 -9.65 -16.68
CA VAL A 327 6.46 -10.84 -16.23
C VAL A 327 6.94 -11.17 -14.82
N ASP A 328 6.15 -10.79 -13.83
CA ASP A 328 6.46 -11.12 -12.44
C ASP A 328 6.34 -12.62 -12.17
N VAL A 329 7.14 -13.10 -11.23
CA VAL A 329 7.19 -14.51 -10.83
C VAL A 329 6.86 -14.65 -9.36
N THR A 330 5.82 -15.44 -9.07
CA THR A 330 5.48 -15.84 -7.70
C THR A 330 5.72 -17.34 -7.51
N VAL A 331 6.31 -17.71 -6.38
CA VAL A 331 6.63 -19.11 -6.05
C VAL A 331 5.63 -19.72 -5.06
N VAL A 332 4.76 -18.90 -4.46
CA VAL A 332 3.65 -19.33 -3.60
C VAL A 332 2.35 -19.16 -4.37
N LYS A 333 1.55 -20.23 -4.47
CA LYS A 333 0.21 -20.11 -5.06
C LYS A 333 -0.65 -19.21 -4.16
N PRO A 334 -1.38 -18.24 -4.72
CA PRO A 334 -2.27 -17.39 -3.92
C PRO A 334 -3.26 -18.18 -3.06
N GLU A 335 -3.71 -19.36 -3.52
CA GLU A 335 -4.61 -20.23 -2.76
C GLU A 335 -3.98 -20.83 -1.49
N ASP A 336 -2.65 -20.93 -1.41
CA ASP A 336 -1.94 -21.48 -0.25
C ASP A 336 -1.66 -20.39 0.81
N VAL A 337 -1.70 -19.10 0.42
CA VAL A 337 -1.34 -17.96 1.28
C VAL A 337 -2.18 -17.91 2.56
N PRO A 338 -3.53 -18.01 2.54
CA PRO A 338 -4.31 -17.98 3.78
C PRO A 338 -3.89 -19.05 4.81
N GLY A 339 -3.59 -20.26 4.33
CA GLY A 339 -3.12 -21.35 5.20
C GLY A 339 -1.73 -21.10 5.79
N LEU A 340 -0.83 -20.52 4.99
CA LEU A 340 0.51 -20.16 5.43
C LEU A 340 0.52 -18.96 6.41
N LEU A 341 -0.49 -18.09 6.34
CA LEU A 341 -0.68 -16.92 7.22
C LEU A 341 -1.60 -17.19 8.43
N ALA A 342 -2.03 -18.44 8.63
CA ALA A 342 -2.91 -18.82 9.75
C ALA A 342 -2.16 -19.10 11.07
N ALA A 343 -0.83 -19.04 11.06
CA ALA A 343 0.05 -19.38 12.18
C ALA A 343 -0.05 -18.41 13.37
#